data_AF-A0A117KG07-F1
#
_entry.id   AF-A0A117KG07-F1
#
_cell.length_a   1.000
_cell.length_b   1.000
_cell.length_c   1.000
_cell.angle_alpha   90.00
_cell.angle_beta   90.00
_cell.angle_gamma   90.00
#
_symmetry.space_group_name_H-M   'P 1'
#
loop_
_entity.id
_entity.type
_entity.pdbx_description
1 polymer ?
#
loop_
_entity_poly.entity_id
_entity_poly.type
_entity_poly.pdbx_seq_one_letter_code
_entity_poly.pdbx_strand_id
1 'polypeptide(L)'
;MKQFYCLALFVLLISCKDNKETTAENTEKTAQKDTTNIKQSTNIASNENLVSDLRPNEKLKTEETYSDQVEFVNFDGNGDYALFTVQKNKKLVSFYTNLEGSGIFKRGDVLDVKWKMDTIYEAGDGEKQDFGEWLITAKKVKDGPVSLFRKKYKKPIKWNSEKQDTYTVDFQDYLSTEIEYYLANSKNEAVKTAIKDPEANFSYSIEEKDRGDKSYYVLAISTDFEHNSSILQTLYLDILTNKLYKYDLANDKLVEFK
;
A
#
# COMPACT_ATOMS: atom_id res chain seq x y z
N MET A 1 44.76 -44.16 19.57
CA MET A 1 44.43 -44.01 21.00
C MET A 1 42.91 -43.94 21.10
N LYS A 2 42.25 -45.05 21.50
CA LYS A 2 41.60 -45.29 22.82
C LYS A 2 40.59 -44.19 23.22
N GLN A 3 39.35 -44.42 23.66
CA GLN A 3 38.41 -45.57 23.74
C GLN A 3 37.01 -44.99 24.08
N PHE A 4 35.95 -45.63 23.55
CA PHE A 4 34.59 -45.95 24.07
C PHE A 4 33.94 -45.23 25.27
N TYR A 5 32.63 -44.93 25.14
CA TYR A 5 31.44 -45.55 25.80
C TYR A 5 30.19 -45.10 24.99
N CYS A 6 29.37 -45.91 24.30
CA CYS A 6 28.44 -46.98 24.70
C CYS A 6 27.39 -46.60 25.77
N LEU A 7 26.15 -46.32 25.31
CA LEU A 7 24.96 -46.98 25.87
C LEU A 7 23.88 -47.09 24.78
N ALA A 8 23.45 -48.32 24.55
CA ALA A 8 22.38 -48.71 23.64
C ALA A 8 21.05 -48.80 24.40
N LEU A 9 19.93 -48.59 23.71
CA LEU A 9 18.78 -49.47 23.91
C LEU A 9 18.03 -49.68 22.58
N PHE A 10 17.73 -50.96 22.37
CA PHE A 10 17.14 -51.61 21.21
C PHE A 10 15.62 -51.76 21.43
N VAL A 11 14.85 -51.90 20.35
CA VAL A 11 13.67 -52.78 20.13
C VAL A 11 12.91 -52.18 18.92
N LEU A 12 13.15 -52.67 17.69
CA LEU A 12 12.51 -53.82 17.01
C LEU A 12 11.00 -53.70 16.81
N LEU A 13 10.59 -53.42 15.57
CA LEU A 13 9.43 -54.06 14.94
C LEU A 13 9.79 -54.45 13.50
N ILE A 14 9.69 -55.75 13.21
CA ILE A 14 9.89 -56.37 11.89
C ILE A 14 8.51 -56.80 11.35
N SER A 15 8.40 -56.78 10.01
CA SER A 15 7.58 -57.62 9.13
C SER A 15 6.11 -57.20 8.90
N CYS A 16 5.57 -57.19 7.67
CA CYS A 16 5.78 -58.15 6.57
C CYS A 16 5.93 -57.56 5.15
N LYS A 17 6.73 -58.28 4.36
CA LYS A 17 6.79 -58.43 2.88
C LYS A 17 5.69 -59.42 2.40
N ASP A 18 5.22 -59.60 1.16
CA ASP A 18 5.66 -59.33 -0.22
C ASP A 18 4.44 -59.36 -1.20
N ASN A 19 4.55 -58.60 -2.29
CA ASN A 19 4.12 -58.77 -3.71
C ASN A 19 2.98 -59.73 -4.16
N LYS A 20 2.07 -59.20 -5.01
CA LYS A 20 1.74 -59.72 -6.37
C LYS A 20 0.85 -58.75 -7.18
N GLU A 21 1.13 -58.66 -8.48
CA GLU A 21 0.45 -57.85 -9.50
C GLU A 21 -0.90 -58.43 -10.00
N THR A 22 -1.61 -57.54 -10.72
CA THR A 22 -2.56 -57.74 -11.84
C THR A 22 -4.02 -58.11 -11.52
N THR A 23 -4.97 -57.19 -11.72
CA THR A 23 -5.72 -56.98 -13.00
C THR A 23 -6.85 -55.95 -12.77
N ALA A 24 -7.12 -55.16 -13.81
CA ALA A 24 -8.11 -54.09 -13.89
C ALA A 24 -9.57 -54.54 -13.69
N GLU A 25 -10.41 -53.65 -13.16
CA GLU A 25 -11.76 -53.41 -13.70
C GLU A 25 -12.30 -52.03 -13.25
N ASN A 26 -12.74 -51.25 -14.24
CA ASN A 26 -13.49 -50.00 -14.10
C ASN A 26 -14.77 -50.21 -13.29
N THR A 27 -15.19 -49.21 -12.52
CA THR A 27 -16.55 -48.64 -12.57
C THR A 27 -16.60 -47.34 -11.75
N GLU A 28 -16.77 -46.21 -12.43
CA GLU A 28 -17.23 -44.96 -11.84
C GLU A 28 -18.64 -45.16 -11.23
N LYS A 29 -18.80 -44.81 -9.96
CA LYS A 29 -20.12 -44.48 -9.39
C LYS A 29 -20.02 -43.24 -8.49
N THR A 30 -20.56 -42.18 -9.06
CA THR A 30 -21.14 -40.97 -8.49
C THR A 30 -21.51 -41.08 -7.00
N ALA A 31 -20.92 -40.22 -6.17
CA ALA A 31 -21.43 -39.92 -4.83
C ALA A 31 -22.01 -38.49 -4.84
N GLN A 32 -23.30 -38.45 -4.60
CA GLN A 32 -24.20 -37.30 -4.65
C GLN A 32 -23.88 -36.33 -3.51
N LYS A 33 -23.76 -35.04 -3.86
CA LYS A 33 -23.46 -33.92 -2.97
C LYS A 33 -24.75 -33.46 -2.31
N ASP A 34 -25.04 -33.92 -1.10
CA ASP A 34 -26.09 -33.31 -0.27
C ASP A 34 -25.57 -31.96 0.24
N THR A 35 -25.98 -30.90 -0.47
CA THR A 35 -25.66 -29.53 -0.11
C THR A 35 -26.87 -29.00 0.66
N THR A 36 -26.84 -29.13 1.98
CA THR A 36 -27.79 -28.43 2.84
C THR A 36 -27.48 -26.94 2.77
N ASN A 37 -28.26 -26.21 1.97
CA ASN A 37 -28.26 -24.75 1.94
C ASN A 37 -28.70 -24.22 3.30
N ILE A 38 -27.74 -23.92 4.18
CA ILE A 38 -27.98 -23.01 5.30
C ILE A 38 -27.95 -21.60 4.72
N LYS A 39 -29.14 -21.07 4.39
CA LYS A 39 -29.32 -19.63 4.27
C LYS A 39 -29.13 -19.04 5.67
N GLN A 40 -27.89 -18.64 5.99
CA GLN A 40 -27.68 -17.63 7.01
C GLN A 40 -28.24 -16.32 6.46
N SER A 41 -29.48 -16.03 6.85
CA SER A 41 -30.03 -14.68 6.75
C SER A 41 -29.34 -13.84 7.82
N THR A 42 -28.16 -13.31 7.51
CA THR A 42 -27.62 -12.16 8.23
C THR A 42 -28.57 -11.00 7.93
N ASN A 43 -29.37 -10.60 8.93
CA ASN A 43 -30.05 -9.31 8.91
C ASN A 43 -28.96 -8.23 8.92
N ILE A 44 -28.45 -7.87 7.75
CA ILE A 44 -27.63 -6.66 7.59
C ILE A 44 -28.60 -5.52 7.90
N ALA A 45 -28.42 -4.88 9.06
CA ALA A 45 -29.21 -3.71 9.42
C ALA A 45 -28.99 -2.64 8.34
N SER A 46 -29.96 -2.44 7.45
CA SER A 46 -29.89 -1.41 6.43
C SER A 46 -29.91 -0.04 7.11
N ASN A 47 -28.76 0.63 7.18
CA ASN A 47 -28.68 1.99 7.69
C ASN A 47 -28.95 2.97 6.55
N GLU A 48 -30.05 3.72 6.65
CA GLU A 48 -30.49 4.65 5.60
C GLU A 48 -29.89 6.06 5.70
N ASN A 49 -28.97 6.31 6.65
CA ASN A 49 -28.45 7.66 6.92
C ASN A 49 -26.91 7.74 6.99
N LEU A 50 -26.23 6.88 6.23
CA LEU A 50 -24.77 6.87 6.14
C LEU A 50 -24.26 8.14 5.46
N VAL A 51 -23.02 8.52 5.76
CA VAL A 51 -22.38 9.74 5.26
C VAL A 51 -20.98 9.43 4.78
N SER A 52 -20.50 10.17 3.76
CA SER A 52 -19.12 10.10 3.29
C SER A 52 -18.61 11.49 2.96
N ASP A 53 -17.33 11.74 3.24
CA ASP A 53 -16.64 12.98 2.88
C ASP A 53 -16.58 13.21 1.35
N LEU A 54 -16.77 12.16 0.53
CA LEU A 54 -16.88 12.30 -0.94
C LEU A 54 -18.19 12.95 -1.38
N ARG A 55 -19.24 12.82 -0.56
CA ARG A 55 -20.63 13.25 -0.83
C ARG A 55 -21.27 13.84 0.44
N PRO A 56 -20.72 14.96 0.97
CA PRO A 56 -21.09 15.48 2.29
C PRO A 56 -22.55 15.96 2.41
N ASN A 57 -23.22 16.18 1.27
CA ASN A 57 -24.58 16.69 1.21
C ASN A 57 -25.61 15.60 0.85
N GLU A 58 -25.21 14.33 0.88
CA GLU A 58 -26.04 13.19 0.49
C GLU A 58 -26.17 12.19 1.65
N LYS A 59 -27.34 11.58 1.79
CA LYS A 59 -27.55 10.45 2.69
C LYS A 59 -27.40 9.17 1.89
N LEU A 60 -26.44 8.36 2.30
CA LEU A 60 -26.05 7.15 1.61
C LEU A 60 -26.75 5.94 2.23
N LYS A 61 -26.90 4.89 1.42
CA LYS A 61 -27.55 3.65 1.78
C LYS A 61 -26.61 2.48 1.49
N THR A 62 -26.76 1.43 2.27
CA THR A 62 -26.18 0.12 1.97
C THR A 62 -26.77 -0.42 0.67
N GLU A 63 -26.00 -1.22 -0.08
CA GLU A 63 -26.35 -1.82 -1.39
C GLU A 63 -26.48 -0.87 -2.59
N GLU A 64 -26.56 0.43 -2.39
CA GLU A 64 -26.50 1.40 -3.48
C GLU A 64 -25.04 1.58 -3.95
N THR A 65 -24.86 1.64 -5.28
CA THR A 65 -23.55 1.90 -5.88
C THR A 65 -23.45 3.36 -6.31
N TYR A 66 -22.44 4.03 -5.78
CA TYR A 66 -22.08 5.39 -6.09
C TYR A 66 -20.95 5.44 -7.11
N SER A 67 -20.84 6.56 -7.82
CA SER A 67 -19.79 6.80 -8.82
C SER A 67 -19.20 8.18 -8.65
N ASP A 68 -17.88 8.27 -8.63
CA ASP A 68 -17.17 9.52 -8.40
C ASP A 68 -15.89 9.56 -9.23
N GLN A 69 -15.53 10.77 -9.66
CA GLN A 69 -14.19 11.02 -10.18
C GLN A 69 -13.32 11.55 -9.04
N VAL A 70 -12.19 10.90 -8.82
CA VAL A 70 -11.31 11.12 -7.67
C VAL A 70 -9.84 11.11 -8.09
N GLU A 71 -8.98 11.71 -7.28
CA GLU A 71 -7.53 11.64 -7.45
C GLU A 71 -6.97 10.52 -6.56
N PHE A 72 -6.16 9.61 -7.12
CA PHE A 72 -5.52 8.55 -6.36
C PHE A 72 -4.41 9.10 -5.45
N VAL A 73 -4.36 8.66 -4.20
CA VAL A 73 -3.34 9.09 -3.25
C VAL A 73 -2.37 7.95 -2.93
N ASN A 74 -2.88 6.85 -2.39
CA ASN A 74 -2.08 5.71 -1.99
C ASN A 74 -2.92 4.41 -1.94
N PHE A 75 -2.23 3.27 -2.03
CA PHE A 75 -2.79 1.96 -1.72
C PHE A 75 -1.98 1.35 -0.58
N ASP A 76 -2.66 0.90 0.47
CA ASP A 76 -2.07 0.19 1.59
C ASP A 76 -2.69 -1.22 1.65
N GLY A 77 -1.86 -2.24 1.40
CA GLY A 77 -2.27 -3.64 1.47
C GLY A 77 -2.11 -4.26 2.85
N ASN A 78 -1.70 -3.50 3.86
CA ASN A 78 -1.44 -4.00 5.20
C ASN A 78 -2.71 -4.01 6.06
N GLY A 79 -2.78 -4.96 7.00
CA GLY A 79 -3.90 -5.10 7.94
C GLY A 79 -5.00 -6.05 7.47
N ASP A 80 -6.16 -5.98 8.12
CA ASP A 80 -7.29 -6.90 7.86
C ASP A 80 -8.05 -6.55 6.57
N TYR A 81 -8.01 -5.29 6.17
CA TYR A 81 -8.56 -4.79 4.92
C TYR A 81 -7.55 -3.91 4.20
N ALA A 82 -7.38 -4.11 2.88
CA ALA A 82 -6.60 -3.17 2.10
C ALA A 82 -7.34 -1.83 1.94
N LEU A 83 -6.58 -0.74 2.02
CA LEU A 83 -7.08 0.63 1.95
C LEU A 83 -6.66 1.31 0.65
N PHE A 84 -7.64 1.75 -0.12
CA PHE A 84 -7.48 2.52 -1.34
C PHE A 84 -7.81 3.99 -1.08
N THR A 85 -6.78 4.80 -0.85
CA THR A 85 -6.94 6.20 -0.45
C THR A 85 -7.02 7.12 -1.66
N VAL A 86 -8.04 7.96 -1.68
CA VAL A 86 -8.30 8.94 -2.73
C VAL A 86 -8.54 10.32 -2.15
N GLN A 87 -8.43 11.34 -3.00
CA GLN A 87 -8.75 12.71 -2.68
C GLN A 87 -9.83 13.24 -3.61
N LYS A 88 -10.80 13.97 -3.03
CA LYS A 88 -11.78 14.76 -3.75
C LYS A 88 -12.06 16.04 -2.97
N ASN A 89 -12.04 17.20 -3.63
CA ASN A 89 -12.29 18.49 -2.98
C ASN A 89 -11.44 18.74 -1.71
N LYS A 90 -10.17 18.31 -1.73
CA LYS A 90 -9.21 18.36 -0.61
C LYS A 90 -9.56 17.47 0.59
N LYS A 91 -10.61 16.65 0.52
CA LYS A 91 -10.90 15.61 1.52
C LYS A 91 -10.29 14.29 1.09
N LEU A 92 -9.68 13.60 2.04
CA LEU A 92 -9.15 12.26 1.87
C LEU A 92 -10.21 11.27 2.33
N VAL A 93 -10.42 10.23 1.54
CA VAL A 93 -11.29 9.09 1.89
C VAL A 93 -10.55 7.81 1.51
N SER A 94 -10.57 6.82 2.41
CA SER A 94 -9.96 5.52 2.19
C SER A 94 -11.05 4.50 1.99
N PHE A 95 -11.11 3.92 0.79
CA PHE A 95 -12.00 2.81 0.53
C PHE A 95 -11.40 1.50 1.03
N TYR A 96 -12.21 0.67 1.67
CA TYR A 96 -11.92 -0.74 1.84
C TYR A 96 -11.98 -1.45 0.48
N THR A 97 -11.07 -2.38 0.21
CA THR A 97 -11.09 -3.08 -1.07
C THR A 97 -10.45 -4.46 -1.05
N ASN A 98 -11.01 -5.35 -1.86
CA ASN A 98 -10.39 -6.62 -2.26
C ASN A 98 -10.06 -6.61 -3.77
N LEU A 99 -10.06 -5.43 -4.40
CA LEU A 99 -9.85 -5.31 -5.83
C LEU A 99 -8.39 -5.65 -6.17
N GLU A 100 -8.21 -6.76 -6.88
CA GLU A 100 -6.90 -7.17 -7.39
C GLU A 100 -6.29 -6.10 -8.31
N GLY A 101 -4.98 -5.93 -8.23
CA GLY A 101 -4.26 -4.96 -9.07
C GLY A 101 -4.48 -3.51 -8.69
N SER A 102 -5.07 -3.20 -7.53
CA SER A 102 -5.25 -1.82 -7.05
C SER A 102 -3.95 -1.02 -6.93
N GLY A 103 -2.81 -1.69 -6.73
CA GLY A 103 -1.48 -1.05 -6.67
C GLY A 103 -0.94 -0.52 -8.00
N ILE A 104 -1.63 -0.71 -9.13
CA ILE A 104 -1.14 -0.23 -10.44
C ILE A 104 -1.20 1.30 -10.59
N PHE A 105 -2.11 1.97 -9.88
CA PHE A 105 -2.28 3.41 -9.99
C PHE A 105 -1.11 4.16 -9.35
N LYS A 106 -0.92 5.41 -9.75
CA LYS A 106 0.18 6.25 -9.27
C LYS A 106 -0.38 7.54 -8.71
N ARG A 107 0.26 8.07 -7.66
CA ARG A 107 -0.24 9.23 -6.93
C ARG A 107 -0.54 10.40 -7.87
N GLY A 108 -1.74 10.92 -7.73
CA GLY A 108 -2.34 11.97 -8.56
C GLY A 108 -3.04 11.50 -9.83
N ASP A 109 -3.05 10.20 -10.14
CA ASP A 109 -3.86 9.67 -11.25
C ASP A 109 -5.34 10.01 -11.02
N VAL A 110 -6.04 10.46 -12.06
CA VAL A 110 -7.48 10.70 -11.98
C VAL A 110 -8.21 9.43 -12.38
N LEU A 111 -9.09 8.98 -11.49
CA LEU A 111 -9.82 7.73 -11.60
C LEU A 111 -11.32 7.98 -11.62
N ASP A 112 -12.03 7.26 -12.47
CA ASP A 112 -13.46 7.03 -12.28
C ASP A 112 -13.60 5.80 -11.37
N VAL A 113 -14.22 5.97 -10.21
CA VAL A 113 -14.44 4.90 -9.22
C VAL A 113 -15.93 4.60 -9.07
N LYS A 114 -16.23 3.34 -8.79
CA LYS A 114 -17.54 2.90 -8.29
C LYS A 114 -17.37 2.32 -6.91
N TRP A 115 -18.24 2.69 -5.99
CA TRP A 115 -18.11 2.32 -4.59
C TRP A 115 -19.45 2.17 -3.86
N LYS A 116 -19.37 1.36 -2.82
CA LYS A 116 -20.31 0.93 -1.79
C LYS A 116 -20.37 1.70 -0.48
N MET A 117 -21.52 1.86 0.18
CA MET A 117 -21.49 1.66 1.63
C MET A 117 -21.71 0.17 1.93
N ASP A 118 -20.81 -0.44 2.69
CA ASP A 118 -20.97 -1.83 3.13
C ASP A 118 -20.41 -2.02 4.54
N THR A 119 -20.69 -3.19 5.10
CA THR A 119 -20.29 -3.58 6.45
C THR A 119 -18.78 -3.72 6.55
N ILE A 120 -18.24 -3.27 7.68
CA ILE A 120 -16.88 -3.56 8.14
C ILE A 120 -16.92 -4.13 9.55
N TYR A 121 -15.89 -4.85 9.93
CA TYR A 121 -15.74 -5.40 11.27
C TYR A 121 -14.48 -4.81 11.92
N GLU A 122 -14.65 -4.12 13.03
CA GLU A 122 -13.55 -3.61 13.83
C GLU A 122 -12.92 -4.78 14.60
N ALA A 123 -11.63 -5.04 14.39
CA ALA A 123 -10.90 -6.12 15.06
C ALA A 123 -10.69 -5.83 16.55
N GLY A 124 -10.87 -6.85 17.41
CA GLY A 124 -10.68 -6.76 18.86
C GLY A 124 -11.51 -7.78 19.67
N ASP A 125 -11.49 -7.67 21.01
CA ASP A 125 -12.35 -8.46 21.89
C ASP A 125 -13.80 -7.98 21.79
N GLY A 126 -14.57 -8.66 20.95
CA GLY A 126 -15.95 -8.32 20.60
C GLY A 126 -15.99 -7.58 19.25
N GLU A 127 -16.00 -8.35 18.16
CA GLU A 127 -16.13 -7.82 16.80
C GLU A 127 -17.33 -6.86 16.73
N LYS A 128 -17.04 -5.58 16.47
CA LYS A 128 -18.07 -4.56 16.33
C LYS A 128 -18.34 -4.33 14.85
N GLN A 129 -19.59 -4.51 14.47
CA GLN A 129 -20.06 -4.20 13.13
C GLN A 129 -20.19 -2.68 12.95
N ASP A 130 -19.63 -2.15 11.87
CA ASP A 130 -19.82 -0.76 11.42
C ASP A 130 -19.99 -0.71 9.88
N PHE A 131 -20.07 0.48 9.30
CA PHE A 131 -20.16 0.69 7.86
C PHE A 131 -19.03 1.58 7.34
N GLY A 132 -18.49 1.23 6.18
CA GLY A 132 -17.42 1.98 5.52
C GLY A 132 -17.60 2.03 4.01
N GLU A 133 -16.83 2.90 3.36
CA GLU A 133 -16.82 2.99 1.91
C GLU A 133 -16.03 1.82 1.29
N TRP A 134 -16.68 1.00 0.46
CA TRP A 134 -16.05 -0.15 -0.21
C TRP A 134 -15.86 0.11 -1.70
N LEU A 135 -14.62 0.00 -2.20
CA LEU A 135 -14.33 0.16 -3.63
C LEU A 135 -14.77 -1.08 -4.41
N ILE A 136 -15.56 -0.87 -5.46
CA ILE A 136 -16.02 -1.92 -6.37
C ILE A 136 -15.14 -1.95 -7.63
N THR A 137 -14.92 -0.80 -8.26
CA THR A 137 -14.07 -0.68 -9.45
C THR A 137 -13.32 0.64 -9.45
N ALA A 138 -12.12 0.64 -10.01
CA ALA A 138 -11.37 1.86 -10.32
C ALA A 138 -10.84 1.79 -11.76
N LYS A 139 -11.05 2.86 -12.53
CA LYS A 139 -10.52 2.98 -13.89
C LYS A 139 -9.78 4.31 -14.02
N LYS A 140 -8.52 4.24 -14.44
CA LYS A 140 -7.76 5.44 -14.77
C LYS A 140 -8.32 6.12 -16.01
N VAL A 141 -8.59 7.42 -15.88
CA VAL A 141 -9.04 8.28 -16.99
C VAL A 141 -8.00 9.33 -17.37
N LYS A 142 -7.09 9.68 -16.47
CA LYS A 142 -6.01 10.62 -16.75
C LYS A 142 -4.77 10.29 -15.93
N ASP A 143 -3.60 10.46 -16.53
CA ASP A 143 -2.34 10.37 -15.81
C ASP A 143 -2.17 11.54 -14.85
N GLY A 144 -1.74 11.21 -13.64
CA GLY A 144 -1.34 12.14 -12.61
C GLY A 144 0.10 12.61 -12.75
N PRO A 145 0.54 13.51 -11.85
CA PRO A 145 1.91 14.02 -11.84
C PRO A 145 2.97 12.91 -11.76
N VAL A 146 2.79 11.89 -10.92
CA VAL A 146 3.77 10.79 -10.80
C VAL A 146 3.80 9.93 -12.06
N SER A 147 2.64 9.60 -12.63
CA SER A 147 2.57 8.88 -13.92
C SER A 147 3.27 9.65 -15.04
N LEU A 148 3.06 10.97 -15.12
CA LEU A 148 3.71 11.84 -16.11
C LEU A 148 5.22 11.96 -15.85
N PHE A 149 5.63 12.06 -14.57
CA PHE A 149 7.03 12.08 -14.18
C PHE A 149 7.74 10.79 -14.60
N ARG A 150 7.22 9.61 -14.25
CA ARG A 150 7.77 8.31 -14.65
C ARG A 150 7.76 8.09 -16.16
N LYS A 151 6.91 8.80 -16.92
CA LYS A 151 6.96 8.79 -18.39
C LYS A 151 8.15 9.58 -18.94
N LYS A 152 8.53 10.68 -18.27
CA LYS A 152 9.63 11.56 -18.69
C LYS A 152 10.98 11.11 -18.13
N TYR A 153 11.05 10.81 -16.84
CA TYR A 153 12.24 10.38 -16.14
C TYR A 153 12.20 8.85 -15.95
N LYS A 154 13.09 8.15 -16.66
CA LYS A 154 13.12 6.67 -16.72
C LYS A 154 14.18 6.02 -15.85
N LYS A 155 15.12 6.82 -15.33
CA LYS A 155 16.19 6.32 -14.48
C LYS A 155 15.63 6.00 -13.09
N PRO A 156 16.11 4.97 -12.39
CA PRO A 156 15.74 4.73 -11.00
C PRO A 156 16.26 5.89 -10.13
N ILE A 157 15.49 6.25 -9.11
CA ILE A 157 15.95 7.14 -8.05
C ILE A 157 16.65 6.25 -7.01
N LYS A 158 17.94 6.45 -6.80
CA LYS A 158 18.71 5.65 -5.84
C LYS A 158 18.40 6.11 -4.42
N TRP A 159 18.54 5.21 -3.46
CA TRP A 159 18.37 5.57 -2.05
C TRP A 159 19.47 4.97 -1.19
N ASN A 160 19.73 5.60 -0.04
CA ASN A 160 20.63 5.09 0.99
C ASN A 160 20.11 5.40 2.39
N SER A 161 20.51 4.60 3.36
CA SER A 161 20.25 4.83 4.78
C SER A 161 21.23 4.03 5.63
N GLU A 162 21.54 4.51 6.82
CA GLU A 162 22.25 3.71 7.83
C GLU A 162 21.43 2.50 8.31
N LYS A 163 20.10 2.54 8.14
CA LYS A 163 19.18 1.47 8.53
C LYS A 163 18.64 0.66 7.34
N GLN A 164 19.40 0.59 6.25
CA GLN A 164 18.95 -0.01 4.98
C GLN A 164 18.34 -1.41 5.13
N ASP A 165 18.90 -2.27 5.98
CA ASP A 165 18.43 -3.65 6.19
C ASP A 165 17.13 -3.76 7.01
N THR A 166 16.60 -2.64 7.52
CA THR A 166 15.40 -2.60 8.37
C THR A 166 14.13 -2.23 7.62
N TYR A 167 14.26 -1.59 6.44
CA TYR A 167 13.10 -1.12 5.68
C TYR A 167 12.56 -2.21 4.78
N THR A 168 11.26 -2.47 4.87
CA THR A 168 10.56 -3.38 3.95
C THR A 168 10.52 -2.81 2.53
N VAL A 169 10.37 -3.68 1.53
CA VAL A 169 10.23 -3.24 0.12
C VAL A 169 9.04 -2.31 -0.05
N ASP A 170 7.89 -2.62 0.56
CA ASP A 170 6.69 -1.78 0.47
C ASP A 170 6.91 -0.39 1.07
N PHE A 171 7.64 -0.30 2.18
CA PHE A 171 7.98 0.99 2.79
C PHE A 171 8.97 1.79 1.94
N GLN A 172 9.94 1.14 1.31
CA GLN A 172 10.85 1.79 0.36
C GLN A 172 10.10 2.31 -0.88
N ASP A 173 9.15 1.53 -1.41
CA ASP A 173 8.30 1.93 -2.54
C ASP A 173 7.38 3.10 -2.18
N TYR A 174 6.86 3.12 -0.96
CA TYR A 174 6.12 4.24 -0.41
C TYR A 174 6.97 5.52 -0.37
N LEU A 175 8.15 5.49 0.25
CA LEU A 175 9.05 6.64 0.31
C LEU A 175 9.47 7.12 -1.09
N SER A 176 9.80 6.18 -1.98
CA SER A 176 10.11 6.48 -3.38
C SER A 176 8.96 7.22 -4.07
N THR A 177 7.72 6.80 -3.84
CA THR A 177 6.52 7.45 -4.39
C THR A 177 6.34 8.87 -3.83
N GLU A 178 6.62 9.10 -2.55
CA GLU A 178 6.61 10.45 -1.96
C GLU A 178 7.66 11.38 -2.61
N ILE A 179 8.87 10.86 -2.86
CA ILE A 179 9.92 11.59 -3.57
C ILE A 179 9.50 11.94 -4.99
N GLU A 180 9.01 10.98 -5.75
CA GLU A 180 8.54 11.21 -7.12
C GLU A 180 7.39 12.21 -7.16
N TYR A 181 6.47 12.15 -6.20
CA TYR A 181 5.38 13.11 -6.10
C TYR A 181 5.90 14.53 -5.84
N TYR A 182 6.90 14.68 -4.97
CA TYR A 182 7.57 15.95 -4.76
C TYR A 182 8.24 16.45 -6.04
N LEU A 183 9.06 15.62 -6.69
CA LEU A 183 9.76 15.99 -7.93
C LEU A 183 8.79 16.40 -9.04
N ALA A 184 7.69 15.65 -9.21
CA ALA A 184 6.67 15.92 -10.22
C ALA A 184 5.93 17.26 -10.02
N ASN A 185 5.77 17.70 -8.77
CA ASN A 185 4.99 18.89 -8.41
C ASN A 185 5.84 20.05 -7.89
N SER A 186 7.17 19.92 -7.89
CA SER A 186 8.04 20.92 -7.26
C SER A 186 8.01 22.27 -7.99
N LYS A 187 7.91 23.34 -7.19
CA LYS A 187 8.10 24.72 -7.64
C LYS A 187 9.55 25.21 -7.48
N ASN A 188 10.43 24.38 -6.91
CA ASN A 188 11.84 24.72 -6.72
C ASN A 188 12.56 24.73 -8.07
N GLU A 189 13.18 25.87 -8.44
CA GLU A 189 13.82 26.03 -9.74
C GLU A 189 15.05 25.13 -9.93
N ALA A 190 15.78 24.81 -8.86
CA ALA A 190 16.89 23.86 -8.92
C ALA A 190 16.38 22.45 -9.25
N VAL A 191 15.28 22.02 -8.61
CA VAL A 191 14.62 20.74 -8.91
C VAL A 191 14.11 20.70 -10.35
N LYS A 192 13.42 21.75 -10.80
CA LYS A 192 12.92 21.83 -12.19
C LYS A 192 14.05 21.79 -13.22
N THR A 193 15.18 22.42 -12.92
CA THR A 193 16.36 22.43 -13.77
C THR A 193 16.96 21.03 -13.85
N ALA A 194 17.17 20.38 -12.71
CA ALA A 194 17.71 19.02 -12.64
C ALA A 194 16.82 18.00 -13.39
N ILE A 195 15.49 18.09 -13.29
CA ILE A 195 14.56 17.16 -13.99
C ILE A 195 14.63 17.30 -15.52
N LYS A 196 15.09 18.44 -16.04
CA LYS A 196 15.23 18.68 -17.48
C LYS A 196 16.57 18.19 -18.03
N ASP A 197 17.55 17.98 -17.17
CA ASP A 197 18.87 17.49 -17.56
C ASP A 197 18.81 15.97 -17.79
N PRO A 198 19.07 15.47 -19.01
CA PRO A 198 19.07 14.04 -19.30
C PRO A 198 20.21 13.29 -18.58
N GLU A 199 21.27 13.97 -18.16
CA GLU A 199 22.41 13.36 -17.46
C GLU A 199 22.20 13.28 -15.95
N ALA A 200 21.31 14.11 -15.39
CA ALA A 200 21.01 14.11 -13.97
C ALA A 200 20.59 12.71 -13.49
N ASN A 201 21.18 12.31 -12.35
CA ASN A 201 20.75 11.15 -11.58
C ASN A 201 20.25 11.66 -10.23
N PHE A 202 19.06 11.24 -9.83
CA PHE A 202 18.53 11.54 -8.50
C PHE A 202 18.87 10.43 -7.51
N SER A 203 19.20 10.84 -6.31
CA SER A 203 19.33 9.99 -5.14
C SER A 203 18.65 10.63 -3.94
N TYR A 204 18.34 9.85 -2.91
CA TYR A 204 17.94 10.41 -1.61
C TYR A 204 18.51 9.59 -0.45
N SER A 205 18.79 10.26 0.67
CA SER A 205 19.05 9.58 1.94
C SER A 205 17.79 9.53 2.79
N ILE A 206 17.70 8.51 3.66
CA ILE A 206 16.64 8.36 4.66
C ILE A 206 17.26 8.39 6.04
N GLU A 207 16.83 9.36 6.84
CA GLU A 207 17.17 9.49 8.27
C GLU A 207 15.88 9.55 9.09
N GLU A 208 15.96 9.20 10.38
CA GLU A 208 14.88 9.43 11.34
C GLU A 208 15.29 10.54 12.29
N LYS A 209 14.40 11.50 12.51
CA LYS A 209 14.69 12.64 13.36
C LYS A 209 13.47 13.10 14.15
N ASP A 210 13.71 13.39 15.41
CA ASP A 210 12.73 14.08 16.26
C ASP A 210 12.88 15.60 16.11
N ARG A 211 11.74 16.29 15.99
CA ARG A 211 11.66 17.75 16.02
C ARG A 211 10.48 18.14 16.90
N GLY A 212 10.78 18.56 18.12
CA GLY A 212 9.76 18.82 19.13
C GLY A 212 9.16 17.51 19.64
N ASP A 213 7.83 17.42 19.61
CA ASP A 213 7.02 16.26 20.02
C ASP A 213 6.73 15.29 18.87
N LYS A 214 7.35 15.49 17.71
CA LYS A 214 7.08 14.73 16.48
C LYS A 214 8.33 14.07 15.94
N SER A 215 8.14 12.85 15.43
CA SER A 215 9.16 12.08 14.74
C SER A 215 8.90 12.09 13.23
N TYR A 216 9.97 12.17 12.46
CA TYR A 216 9.93 12.30 11.01
C TYR A 216 10.91 11.33 10.34
N TYR A 217 10.51 10.82 9.17
CA TYR A 217 11.49 10.40 8.17
C TYR A 217 11.98 11.65 7.43
N VAL A 218 13.28 11.92 7.49
CA VAL A 218 13.94 13.01 6.80
C VAL A 218 14.50 12.46 5.50
N LEU A 219 14.05 13.04 4.38
CA LEU A 219 14.42 12.61 3.04
C LEU A 219 15.23 13.71 2.36
N ALA A 220 16.55 13.55 2.28
CA ALA A 220 17.42 14.52 1.61
C ALA A 220 17.61 14.12 0.14
N ILE A 221 16.96 14.86 -0.76
CA ILE A 221 17.02 14.62 -2.20
C ILE A 221 18.26 15.29 -2.77
N SER A 222 19.08 14.51 -3.46
CA SER A 222 20.28 14.96 -4.12
C SER A 222 20.21 14.72 -5.63
N THR A 223 21.00 15.49 -6.37
CA THR A 223 21.34 15.18 -7.75
C THR A 223 22.84 14.96 -7.85
N ASP A 224 23.21 13.91 -8.59
CA ASP A 224 24.58 13.58 -8.90
C ASP A 224 24.89 14.04 -10.33
N PHE A 225 25.90 14.90 -10.45
CA PHE A 225 26.47 15.33 -11.73
C PHE A 225 27.99 15.16 -11.66
N GLU A 226 28.54 14.36 -12.57
CA GLU A 226 29.94 13.93 -12.56
C GLU A 226 30.35 13.29 -11.20
N HIS A 227 31.30 13.91 -10.48
CA HIS A 227 31.79 13.45 -9.18
C HIS A 227 31.21 14.24 -7.99
N ASN A 228 30.24 15.12 -8.24
CA ASN A 228 29.66 15.97 -7.22
C ASN A 228 28.19 15.59 -6.97
N SER A 229 27.85 15.41 -5.69
CA SER A 229 26.46 15.29 -5.25
C SER A 229 26.05 16.58 -4.56
N SER A 230 24.86 17.09 -4.87
CA SER A 230 24.31 18.30 -4.26
C SER A 230 22.88 18.08 -3.80
N ILE A 231 22.60 18.41 -2.54
CA ILE A 231 21.25 18.36 -1.97
C ILE A 231 20.40 19.46 -2.62
N LEU A 232 19.32 19.05 -3.27
CA LEU A 232 18.34 19.94 -3.89
C LEU A 232 17.24 20.37 -2.92
N GLN A 233 16.80 19.44 -2.06
CA GLN A 233 15.75 19.68 -1.08
C GLN A 233 15.80 18.63 0.04
N THR A 234 15.55 19.06 1.27
CA THR A 234 15.22 18.17 2.38
C THR A 234 13.70 18.19 2.63
N LEU A 235 13.11 17.01 2.69
CA LEU A 235 11.71 16.78 3.03
C LEU A 235 11.60 16.12 4.41
N TYR A 236 10.48 16.36 5.09
CA TYR A 236 10.14 15.75 6.37
C TYR A 236 8.80 15.06 6.19
N LEU A 237 8.75 13.75 6.39
CA LEU A 237 7.53 12.96 6.35
C LEU A 237 7.17 12.59 7.79
N ASP A 238 6.04 13.12 8.27
CA ASP A 238 5.55 12.89 9.64
C ASP A 238 5.11 11.43 9.78
N ILE A 239 5.72 10.70 10.73
CA ILE A 239 5.56 9.24 10.86
C ILE A 239 4.12 8.84 11.23
N LEU A 240 3.40 9.72 11.92
CA LEU A 240 2.04 9.43 12.39
C LEU A 240 0.98 9.85 11.39
N THR A 241 1.18 10.98 10.72
CA THR A 241 0.16 11.57 9.85
C THR A 241 0.41 11.36 8.37
N ASN A 242 1.57 10.82 7.99
CA ASN A 242 2.03 10.66 6.60
C ASN A 242 2.01 11.96 5.79
N LYS A 243 2.05 13.11 6.48
CA LYS A 243 2.10 14.42 5.84
C LYS A 243 3.53 14.75 5.47
N LEU A 244 3.71 15.19 4.22
CA LEU A 244 4.99 15.60 3.68
C LEU A 244 5.19 17.10 3.86
N TYR A 245 6.36 17.51 4.33
CA TYR A 245 6.73 18.90 4.54
C TYR A 245 8.05 19.20 3.84
N LYS A 246 8.18 20.43 3.32
CA LYS A 246 9.47 20.98 2.90
C LYS A 246 10.11 21.69 4.08
N TYR A 247 11.42 21.55 4.23
CA TYR A 247 12.16 22.40 5.15
C TYR A 247 12.49 23.74 4.50
N ASP A 248 12.04 24.82 5.16
CA ASP A 248 12.37 26.20 4.83
C ASP A 248 13.54 26.63 5.73
N LEU A 249 14.74 26.57 5.16
CA LEU A 249 15.99 26.87 5.88
C LEU A 249 16.06 28.32 6.36
N ALA A 250 15.55 29.27 5.58
CA ALA A 250 15.66 30.70 5.90
C ALA A 250 14.82 31.08 7.12
N ASN A 251 13.71 30.39 7.33
CA ASN A 251 12.78 30.65 8.44
C ASN A 251 12.80 29.57 9.52
N ASP A 252 13.69 28.58 9.40
CA ASP A 252 13.76 27.38 10.24
C ASP A 252 12.37 26.79 10.55
N LYS A 253 11.63 26.40 9.51
CA LYS A 253 10.28 25.85 9.68
C LYS A 253 9.94 24.76 8.66
N LEU A 254 8.98 23.92 9.04
CA LEU A 254 8.37 22.95 8.15
C LEU A 254 7.14 23.56 7.48
N VAL A 255 7.07 23.49 6.15
CA VAL A 255 5.94 23.95 5.34
C VAL A 255 5.32 22.76 4.64
N GLU A 256 4.05 22.48 4.93
CA GLU A 256 3.32 21.34 4.35
C GLU A 256 3.36 21.41 2.82
N PHE A 257 3.72 20.29 2.20
CA PHE A 257 3.71 20.10 0.76
C PHE A 257 2.37 19.49 0.35
N LYS A 258 1.65 20.19 -0.52
CA LYS A 258 0.31 19.84 -1.02
C LYS A 258 0.31 19.78 -2.53
#